data_AF-A0A521GMV4-F1
#
_entry.id   AF-A0A521GMV4-F1
#
_cell.length_a   1.000
_cell.length_b   1.000
_cell.length_c   1.000
_cell.angle_alpha   90.00
_cell.angle_beta   90.00
_cell.angle_gamma   90.00
#
_symmetry.space_group_name_H-M   'P 1'
#
loop_
_entity.id
_entity.type
_entity.pdbx_description
1 polymer ?
#
loop_
_entity_poly.entity_id
_entity_poly.type
_entity_poly.pdbx_seq_one_letter_code
_entity_poly.pdbx_strand_id
1 'polypeptide(L)'
;MKRKQTLKIVVLVVLVGQLSLVWVQRQAVADWMKLLGYQAPSPVAALATEDTMTPEATKLFYVNHPEIVRGTLFSSNCPAGGEKTVVLGCYKGNDRGIYLYDVTDERLNGVEQVTAAHEMLHAAYRRLSSSERKEVDGWLMAYYQNELTDQRIKDIIESYKKSEPDDVVNEMHSIFATEIATLPSNLETYYKRYFENRAKVIAYTSQYQAEFTTRQDQITTYDSQLKSLKSQIDANEATLKQQRSTLDKLSQQMQSAKARGDTAAYNSMVPGYNAKVNAFNVLLEATKSQIAQYNDLVEKRNAVAVEEQQLVKALSSDTDTVTTQ
;
A
#
# COMPACT_ATOMS: atom_id res chain seq x y z
N MET A 1 -18.72 -62.84 39.60
CA MET A 1 -18.64 -61.40 39.99
C MET A 1 -17.47 -60.66 39.33
N LYS A 2 -16.22 -61.12 39.47
CA LYS A 2 -15.02 -60.45 38.94
C LYS A 2 -15.08 -60.09 37.44
N ARG A 3 -15.50 -61.01 36.57
CA ARG A 3 -15.59 -60.77 35.10
C ARG A 3 -16.54 -59.64 34.70
N LYS A 4 -17.65 -59.44 35.43
CA LYS A 4 -18.59 -58.33 35.20
C LYS A 4 -18.02 -56.99 35.69
N GLN A 5 -17.23 -56.99 36.76
CA GLN A 5 -16.51 -55.80 37.23
C GLN A 5 -15.37 -55.40 36.28
N THR A 6 -14.59 -56.37 35.79
CA THR A 6 -13.54 -56.11 34.79
C THR A 6 -14.14 -55.53 33.50
N LEU A 7 -15.27 -56.07 33.01
CA LEU A 7 -15.95 -55.53 31.83
C LEU A 7 -16.44 -54.09 32.06
N LYS A 8 -17.01 -53.77 33.23
CA LYS A 8 -17.45 -52.41 33.57
C LYS A 8 -16.28 -51.43 33.64
N ILE A 9 -15.14 -51.84 34.21
CA ILE A 9 -13.93 -51.01 34.29
C ILE A 9 -13.36 -50.76 32.89
N VAL A 10 -13.28 -51.80 32.04
CA VAL A 10 -12.82 -51.64 30.65
C VAL A 10 -13.74 -50.69 29.88
N VAL A 11 -15.05 -50.82 29.99
CA VAL A 11 -16.00 -49.90 29.34
C VAL A 11 -15.85 -48.47 29.85
N LEU A 12 -15.69 -48.27 31.16
CA LEU A 12 -15.47 -46.95 31.74
C LEU A 12 -14.16 -46.31 31.23
N VAL A 13 -13.07 -47.09 31.19
CA VAL A 13 -11.76 -46.62 30.69
C VAL A 13 -11.83 -46.27 29.21
N VAL A 14 -12.56 -47.05 28.41
CA VAL A 14 -12.78 -46.75 26.98
C VAL A 14 -13.61 -45.48 26.83
N LEU A 15 -14.68 -45.29 27.60
CA LEU A 15 -15.51 -44.08 27.56
C LEU A 15 -14.74 -42.83 28.01
N VAL A 16 -13.96 -42.91 29.09
CA VAL A 16 -13.08 -41.83 29.55
C VAL A 16 -11.97 -41.56 28.53
N GLY A 17 -11.41 -42.60 27.91
CA GLY A 17 -10.44 -42.50 26.81
C GLY A 17 -11.02 -41.79 25.58
N GLN A 18 -12.26 -42.10 25.21
CA GLN A 18 -12.95 -41.42 24.12
C GLN A 18 -13.28 -39.96 24.45
N LEU A 19 -13.75 -39.67 25.66
CA LEU A 19 -14.04 -38.30 26.11
C LEU A 19 -12.78 -37.43 26.19
N SER A 20 -11.65 -38.00 26.61
CA SER A 20 -10.36 -37.30 26.62
C SER A 20 -9.81 -37.06 25.22
N LEU A 21 -9.96 -38.02 24.29
CA LEU A 21 -9.66 -37.82 22.86
C LEU A 21 -10.51 -36.71 22.23
N VAL A 22 -11.82 -36.67 22.52
CA VAL A 22 -12.72 -35.61 22.05
C VAL A 22 -12.35 -34.26 22.67
N TRP A 23 -11.94 -34.22 23.93
CA TRP A 23 -11.52 -32.97 24.57
C TRP A 23 -10.20 -32.42 24.01
N VAL A 24 -9.27 -33.29 23.60
CA VAL A 24 -8.02 -32.94 22.91
C VAL A 24 -8.31 -32.51 21.46
N GLN A 25 -9.19 -33.21 20.75
CA GLN A 25 -9.58 -32.91 19.37
C GLN A 25 -10.77 -31.95 19.25
N ARG A 26 -11.16 -31.28 20.34
CA ARG A 26 -12.38 -30.47 20.41
C ARG A 26 -12.46 -29.42 19.31
N GLN A 27 -11.30 -28.83 18.97
CA GLN A 27 -11.21 -27.83 17.92
C GLN A 27 -11.46 -28.43 16.53
N ALA A 28 -10.83 -29.58 16.24
CA ALA A 28 -11.03 -30.28 14.98
C ALA A 28 -12.48 -30.73 14.79
N VAL A 29 -13.15 -31.19 15.85
CA VAL A 29 -14.57 -31.55 15.83
C VAL A 29 -15.45 -30.30 15.62
N ALA A 30 -15.17 -29.21 16.34
CA ALA A 30 -15.89 -27.94 16.16
C ALA A 30 -15.75 -27.39 14.74
N ASP A 31 -14.55 -27.40 14.18
CA ASP A 31 -14.31 -26.97 12.80
C ASP A 31 -15.05 -27.88 11.81
N TRP A 32 -15.01 -29.20 12.01
CA TRP A 32 -15.72 -30.16 11.15
C TRP A 32 -17.23 -29.91 11.17
N MET A 33 -17.81 -29.66 12.34
CA MET A 33 -19.24 -29.32 12.45
C MET A 33 -19.57 -28.00 11.75
N LYS A 34 -18.72 -26.97 11.89
CA LYS A 34 -18.90 -25.68 11.21
C LYS A 34 -18.80 -25.80 9.69
N LEU A 35 -17.95 -26.69 9.19
CA LEU A 35 -17.75 -26.90 7.77
C LEU A 35 -18.70 -27.94 7.17
N LEU A 36 -19.54 -28.59 7.99
CA LEU A 36 -20.44 -29.63 7.53
C LEU A 36 -21.49 -29.04 6.59
N GLY A 37 -21.42 -29.40 5.31
CA GLY A 37 -22.31 -28.85 4.27
C GLY A 37 -21.97 -27.41 3.86
N TYR A 38 -20.85 -26.86 4.33
CA TYR A 38 -20.36 -25.56 3.88
C TYR A 38 -19.73 -25.68 2.48
N GLN A 39 -20.10 -24.76 1.60
CA GLN A 39 -19.46 -24.56 0.31
C GLN A 39 -19.04 -23.11 0.20
N ALA A 40 -17.74 -22.86 0.05
CA ALA A 40 -17.23 -21.51 -0.11
C ALA A 40 -17.79 -20.87 -1.39
N PRO A 41 -18.24 -19.61 -1.34
CA PRO A 41 -18.57 -18.85 -2.55
C PRO A 41 -17.40 -18.84 -3.53
N SER A 42 -17.68 -18.84 -4.84
CA SER A 42 -16.62 -18.93 -5.86
C SER A 42 -15.51 -17.86 -5.72
N PRO A 43 -15.82 -16.57 -5.45
CA PRO A 43 -14.77 -15.56 -5.25
C PRO A 43 -13.90 -15.85 -4.01
N VAL A 44 -14.51 -16.33 -2.92
CA VAL A 44 -13.80 -16.71 -1.69
C VAL A 44 -12.89 -17.92 -1.93
N ALA A 45 -13.37 -18.92 -2.68
CA ALA A 45 -12.56 -20.07 -3.03
C ALA A 45 -11.40 -19.73 -3.98
N ALA A 46 -11.59 -18.73 -4.85
CA ALA A 46 -10.54 -18.21 -5.70
C ALA A 46 -9.42 -17.59 -4.86
N LEU A 47 -9.73 -16.76 -3.86
CA LEU A 47 -8.72 -16.16 -2.96
C LEU A 47 -7.84 -17.23 -2.30
N ALA A 48 -8.45 -18.26 -1.69
CA ALA A 48 -7.68 -19.36 -1.07
C ALA A 48 -6.74 -20.07 -2.07
N THR A 49 -7.19 -20.25 -3.31
CA THR A 49 -6.39 -20.87 -4.38
C THR A 49 -5.29 -19.93 -4.87
N GLU A 50 -5.61 -18.65 -5.03
CA GLU A 50 -4.72 -17.62 -5.55
C GLU A 50 -3.58 -17.32 -4.57
N ASP A 51 -3.88 -17.29 -3.28
CA ASP A 51 -2.91 -17.15 -2.18
C ASP A 51 -2.10 -18.41 -1.93
N THR A 52 -2.41 -19.51 -2.63
CA THR A 52 -1.76 -20.82 -2.45
C THR A 52 -1.91 -21.34 -1.03
N MET A 53 -3.07 -21.10 -0.41
CA MET A 53 -3.35 -21.59 0.93
C MET A 53 -3.24 -23.11 0.95
N THR A 54 -2.49 -23.65 1.91
CA THR A 54 -2.46 -25.09 2.16
C THR A 54 -3.86 -25.60 2.56
N PRO A 55 -4.10 -26.92 2.60
CA PRO A 55 -5.35 -27.45 3.15
C PRO A 55 -5.61 -27.00 4.60
N GLU A 56 -4.57 -26.81 5.42
CA GLU A 56 -4.69 -26.30 6.79
C GLU A 56 -5.17 -24.83 6.77
N ALA A 57 -4.52 -23.97 5.99
CA ALA A 57 -4.92 -22.56 5.86
C ALA A 57 -6.31 -22.40 5.24
N THR A 58 -6.62 -23.15 4.18
CA THR A 58 -7.94 -23.13 3.53
C THR A 58 -9.05 -23.49 4.53
N LYS A 59 -8.81 -24.49 5.38
CA LYS A 59 -9.74 -24.86 6.45
C LYS A 59 -9.92 -23.72 7.45
N LEU A 60 -8.83 -23.07 7.87
CA LEU A 60 -8.88 -21.91 8.79
C LEU A 60 -9.59 -20.71 8.19
N PHE A 61 -9.44 -20.49 6.88
CA PHE A 61 -10.16 -19.46 6.17
C PHE A 61 -11.66 -19.78 6.10
N TYR A 62 -12.03 -21.00 5.67
CA TYR A 62 -13.43 -21.37 5.50
C TYR A 62 -14.22 -21.54 6.79
N VAL A 63 -13.59 -21.98 7.90
CA VAL A 63 -14.30 -22.09 9.19
C VAL A 63 -14.79 -20.72 9.68
N ASN A 64 -14.15 -19.66 9.18
CA ASN A 64 -14.53 -18.27 9.42
C ASN A 64 -15.60 -17.73 8.48
N HIS A 65 -16.09 -18.53 7.52
CA HIS A 65 -17.12 -18.11 6.55
C HIS A 65 -16.80 -16.73 5.94
N PRO A 66 -15.73 -16.62 5.13
CA PRO A 66 -15.30 -15.34 4.61
C PRO A 66 -16.36 -14.71 3.73
N GLU A 67 -16.52 -13.39 3.82
CA GLU A 67 -17.43 -12.62 2.99
C GLU A 67 -16.69 -11.43 2.37
N ILE A 68 -16.86 -11.24 1.06
CA ILE A 68 -16.40 -10.05 0.33
C ILE A 68 -17.58 -9.08 0.25
N VAL A 69 -17.46 -7.91 0.87
CA VAL A 69 -18.56 -6.98 1.11
C VAL A 69 -18.16 -5.52 0.85
N ARG A 70 -19.15 -4.63 0.70
CA ARG A 70 -18.95 -3.19 0.43
C ARG A 70 -19.72 -2.28 1.38
N GLY A 71 -19.33 -1.01 1.37
CA GLY A 71 -20.01 0.10 2.02
C GLY A 71 -20.44 -0.18 3.45
N THR A 72 -21.70 0.13 3.74
CA THR A 72 -22.24 0.00 5.10
C THR A 72 -22.19 -1.43 5.64
N LEU A 73 -22.22 -2.45 4.78
CA LEU A 73 -22.10 -3.84 5.23
C LEU A 73 -20.66 -4.13 5.69
N PHE A 74 -19.66 -3.62 4.96
CA PHE A 74 -18.28 -3.69 5.41
C PHE A 74 -18.10 -2.89 6.71
N SER A 75 -18.48 -1.62 6.76
CA SER A 75 -18.28 -0.77 7.95
C SER A 75 -19.06 -1.27 9.18
N SER A 76 -20.20 -1.93 9.00
CA SER A 76 -20.94 -2.54 10.13
C SER A 76 -20.21 -3.77 10.70
N ASN A 77 -19.59 -4.57 9.83
CA ASN A 77 -18.81 -5.71 10.24
C ASN A 77 -17.40 -5.30 10.69
N CYS A 78 -16.80 -4.26 10.12
CA CYS A 78 -15.47 -3.75 10.43
C CYS A 78 -15.53 -2.25 10.83
N PRO A 79 -16.13 -1.91 11.99
CA PRO A 79 -16.44 -0.52 12.39
C PRO A 79 -15.24 0.38 12.71
N ALA A 80 -14.02 -0.17 12.74
CA ALA A 80 -12.79 0.61 12.81
C ALA A 80 -12.25 1.03 11.43
N GLY A 81 -12.98 0.71 10.33
CA GLY A 81 -12.59 1.01 8.95
C GLY A 81 -11.71 -0.05 8.28
N GLY A 82 -11.58 -1.25 8.86
CA GLY A 82 -10.53 -2.21 8.47
C GLY A 82 -9.15 -1.77 8.97
N GLU A 83 -8.18 -2.67 8.94
CA GLU A 83 -6.81 -2.52 9.46
C GLU A 83 -6.07 -1.20 9.15
N LYS A 84 -4.95 -0.93 9.86
CA LYS A 84 -4.19 0.33 9.73
C LYS A 84 -3.33 0.43 8.47
N THR A 85 -3.51 -0.49 7.52
CA THR A 85 -2.67 -0.70 6.35
C THR A 85 -3.52 -0.74 5.07
N VAL A 86 -2.96 -1.25 3.97
CA VAL A 86 -3.71 -1.54 2.73
C VAL A 86 -4.53 -2.85 2.86
N VAL A 87 -4.41 -3.55 3.99
CA VAL A 87 -5.30 -4.67 4.34
C VAL A 87 -6.67 -4.10 4.66
N LEU A 88 -7.66 -4.41 3.82
CA LEU A 88 -9.02 -3.90 3.96
C LEU A 88 -9.95 -5.00 4.44
N GLY A 89 -9.65 -5.55 5.62
CA GLY A 89 -10.38 -6.65 6.20
C GLY A 89 -10.58 -6.51 7.69
N CYS A 90 -11.34 -7.45 8.25
CA CYS A 90 -11.23 -7.76 9.66
C CYS A 90 -11.59 -9.22 9.97
N TYR A 91 -10.79 -9.83 10.83
CA TYR A 91 -11.07 -11.10 11.48
C TYR A 91 -11.86 -10.91 12.78
N LYS A 92 -13.00 -11.58 12.88
CA LYS A 92 -13.79 -11.66 14.11
C LYS A 92 -13.32 -12.85 14.96
N GLY A 93 -12.56 -12.53 16.00
CA GLY A 93 -12.10 -13.49 17.01
C GLY A 93 -13.16 -14.50 17.46
N ASN A 94 -12.73 -15.73 17.73
CA ASN A 94 -13.54 -16.93 18.03
C ASN A 94 -14.25 -17.52 16.81
N ASP A 95 -13.61 -17.37 15.66
CA ASP A 95 -14.05 -17.91 14.38
C ASP A 95 -15.46 -17.47 13.99
N ARG A 96 -15.72 -16.17 14.18
CA ARG A 96 -17.02 -15.54 14.01
C ARG A 96 -17.19 -14.86 12.65
N GLY A 97 -16.15 -14.84 11.82
CA GLY A 97 -16.20 -14.12 10.55
C GLY A 97 -14.82 -13.69 10.08
N ILE A 98 -14.61 -13.70 8.77
CA ILE A 98 -13.63 -12.87 8.08
C ILE A 98 -14.40 -12.03 7.09
N TYR A 99 -14.20 -10.71 7.10
CA TYR A 99 -14.85 -9.81 6.15
C TYR A 99 -13.77 -9.07 5.38
N LEU A 100 -13.90 -9.06 4.06
CA LEU A 100 -12.97 -8.43 3.12
C LEU A 100 -13.72 -7.32 2.40
N TYR A 101 -13.09 -6.16 2.25
CA TYR A 101 -13.63 -5.10 1.42
C TYR A 101 -13.43 -5.47 -0.05
N ASP A 102 -14.51 -5.38 -0.81
CA ASP A 102 -14.48 -5.63 -2.25
C ASP A 102 -13.81 -4.42 -2.95
N VAL A 103 -12.67 -4.65 -3.59
CA VAL A 103 -11.87 -3.62 -4.28
C VAL A 103 -12.03 -3.81 -5.80
N THR A 104 -12.75 -2.88 -6.46
CA THR A 104 -13.05 -2.99 -7.90
C THR A 104 -12.01 -2.36 -8.82
N ASP A 105 -11.11 -1.53 -8.29
CA ASP A 105 -10.12 -0.87 -9.14
C ASP A 105 -9.07 -1.89 -9.57
N GLU A 106 -9.03 -2.22 -10.86
CA GLU A 106 -8.14 -3.26 -11.41
C GLU A 106 -6.65 -2.97 -11.18
N ARG A 107 -6.27 -1.70 -10.97
CA ARG A 107 -4.90 -1.33 -10.62
C ARG A 107 -4.49 -1.91 -9.25
N LEU A 108 -5.48 -2.10 -8.37
CA LEU A 108 -5.31 -2.61 -7.02
C LEU A 108 -5.58 -4.12 -6.93
N ASN A 109 -5.61 -4.83 -8.07
CA ASN A 109 -5.63 -6.29 -8.09
C ASN A 109 -4.48 -6.84 -7.23
N GLY A 110 -4.80 -7.73 -6.29
CA GLY A 110 -3.88 -8.24 -5.29
C GLY A 110 -4.23 -7.82 -3.85
N VAL A 111 -4.98 -6.73 -3.66
CA VAL A 111 -5.33 -6.26 -2.31
C VAL A 111 -6.23 -7.26 -1.57
N GLU A 112 -7.24 -7.82 -2.25
CA GLU A 112 -8.15 -8.81 -1.63
C GLU A 112 -7.42 -10.11 -1.27
N GLN A 113 -6.48 -10.54 -2.12
CA GLN A 113 -5.62 -11.70 -1.90
C GLN A 113 -4.75 -11.52 -0.65
N VAL A 114 -4.02 -10.41 -0.60
CA VAL A 114 -3.17 -10.07 0.56
C VAL A 114 -4.00 -9.93 1.83
N THR A 115 -5.17 -9.31 1.73
CA THR A 115 -6.10 -9.17 2.87
C THR A 115 -6.62 -10.54 3.32
N ALA A 116 -7.06 -11.41 2.41
CA ALA A 116 -7.56 -12.74 2.75
C ALA A 116 -6.48 -13.60 3.44
N ALA A 117 -5.26 -13.59 2.91
CA ALA A 117 -4.11 -14.24 3.51
C ALA A 117 -3.83 -13.70 4.92
N HIS A 118 -3.85 -12.38 5.09
CA HIS A 118 -3.62 -11.71 6.37
C HIS A 118 -4.67 -12.07 7.42
N GLU A 119 -5.96 -11.98 7.08
CA GLU A 119 -7.05 -12.27 8.01
C GLU A 119 -7.12 -13.75 8.39
N MET A 120 -6.77 -14.64 7.45
CA MET A 120 -6.62 -16.07 7.74
C MET A 120 -5.48 -16.31 8.74
N LEU A 121 -4.36 -15.56 8.65
CA LEU A 121 -3.24 -15.69 9.57
C LEU A 121 -3.59 -15.25 10.99
N HIS A 122 -4.48 -14.29 11.19
CA HIS A 122 -5.02 -14.02 12.53
C HIS A 122 -5.76 -15.21 13.12
N ALA A 123 -6.58 -15.90 12.31
CA ALA A 123 -7.22 -17.14 12.73
C ALA A 123 -6.16 -18.21 13.07
N ALA A 124 -5.12 -18.36 12.24
CA ALA A 124 -4.03 -19.29 12.47
C ALA A 124 -3.23 -18.99 13.75
N TYR A 125 -2.87 -17.73 13.98
CA TYR A 125 -2.15 -17.29 15.16
C TYR A 125 -2.93 -17.60 16.44
N ARG A 126 -4.26 -17.44 16.42
CA ARG A 126 -5.15 -17.84 17.53
C ARG A 126 -5.23 -19.34 17.77
N ARG A 127 -4.87 -20.18 16.81
CA ARG A 127 -4.81 -21.65 16.99
C ARG A 127 -3.52 -22.13 17.64
N LEU A 128 -2.48 -21.30 17.72
CA LEU A 128 -1.22 -21.68 18.32
C LEU A 128 -1.41 -22.06 19.80
N SER A 129 -0.77 -23.15 20.21
CA SER A 129 -0.61 -23.44 21.64
C SER A 129 0.21 -22.35 22.32
N SER A 130 0.10 -22.23 23.64
CA SER A 130 0.87 -21.23 24.39
C SER A 130 2.38 -21.37 24.21
N SER A 131 2.89 -22.60 24.04
CA SER A 131 4.30 -22.86 23.77
C SER A 131 4.71 -22.44 22.36
N GLU A 132 3.93 -22.82 21.34
CA GLU A 132 4.23 -22.42 19.95
C GLU A 132 4.12 -20.91 19.78
N ARG A 133 3.10 -20.28 20.36
CA ARG A 133 2.94 -18.82 20.32
C ARG A 133 4.16 -18.13 20.91
N LYS A 134 4.61 -18.53 22.10
CA LYS A 134 5.80 -17.94 22.73
C LYS A 134 7.04 -18.05 21.85
N GLU A 135 7.20 -19.15 21.13
CA GLU A 135 8.33 -19.35 20.22
C GLU A 135 8.21 -18.45 18.98
N VAL A 136 7.05 -18.44 18.32
CA VAL A 136 6.78 -17.59 17.15
C VAL A 136 6.92 -16.11 17.50
N ASP A 137 6.38 -15.67 18.63
CA ASP A 137 6.50 -14.29 19.13
C ASP A 137 7.96 -13.89 19.30
N GLY A 138 8.79 -14.80 19.84
CA GLY A 138 10.23 -14.60 19.97
C GLY A 138 10.91 -14.36 18.63
N TRP A 139 10.55 -15.12 17.60
CA TRP A 139 11.09 -14.95 16.24
C TRP A 139 10.63 -13.66 15.57
N LEU A 140 9.34 -13.31 15.69
CA LEU A 140 8.78 -12.08 15.12
C LEU A 140 9.44 -10.85 15.75
N MET A 141 9.55 -10.83 17.08
CA MET A 141 10.19 -9.72 17.80
C MET A 141 11.68 -9.63 17.50
N ALA A 142 12.39 -10.76 17.40
CA ALA A 142 13.79 -10.77 17.03
C ALA A 142 14.00 -10.20 15.62
N TYR A 143 13.18 -10.59 14.65
CA TYR A 143 13.24 -10.04 13.31
C TYR A 143 12.95 -8.54 13.30
N TYR A 144 11.86 -8.10 13.96
CA TYR A 144 11.49 -6.69 14.07
C TYR A 144 12.60 -5.82 14.65
N GLN A 145 13.29 -6.30 15.69
CA GLN A 145 14.31 -5.53 16.41
C GLN A 145 15.67 -5.50 15.70
N ASN A 146 16.04 -6.59 15.01
CA ASN A 146 17.42 -6.79 14.56
C ASN A 146 17.60 -6.77 13.04
N GLU A 147 16.57 -7.10 12.27
CA GLU A 147 16.70 -7.38 10.83
C GLU A 147 15.74 -6.57 9.96
N LEU A 148 14.59 -6.14 10.47
CA LEU A 148 13.63 -5.35 9.70
C LEU A 148 14.24 -3.99 9.32
N THR A 149 14.31 -3.73 8.01
CA THR A 149 14.83 -2.47 7.43
C THR A 149 13.76 -1.64 6.74
N ASP A 150 12.65 -2.26 6.32
CA ASP A 150 11.55 -1.57 5.65
C ASP A 150 10.88 -0.56 6.61
N GLN A 151 11.06 0.73 6.31
CA GLN A 151 10.53 1.82 7.13
C GLN A 151 9.01 1.89 7.09
N ARG A 152 8.39 1.54 5.96
CA ARG A 152 6.93 1.51 5.82
C ARG A 152 6.32 0.50 6.79
N ILE A 153 6.90 -0.70 6.86
CA ILE A 153 6.45 -1.74 7.80
C ILE A 153 6.70 -1.32 9.26
N LYS A 154 7.82 -0.65 9.55
CA LYS A 154 8.08 -0.10 10.89
C LYS A 154 7.02 0.93 11.30
N ASP A 155 6.65 1.82 10.40
CA ASP A 155 5.67 2.87 10.65
C ASP A 155 4.26 2.28 10.85
N ILE A 156 3.91 1.25 10.07
CA ILE A 156 2.68 0.46 10.25
C ILE A 156 2.63 -0.16 11.65
N ILE A 157 3.69 -0.86 12.06
CA ILE A 157 3.76 -1.49 13.38
C ILE A 157 3.66 -0.44 14.49
N GLU A 158 4.29 0.72 14.31
CA GLU A 158 4.21 1.81 15.28
C GLU A 158 2.79 2.42 15.37
N SER A 159 2.03 2.42 14.28
CA SER A 159 0.61 2.76 14.30
C SER A 159 -0.19 1.78 15.16
N TYR A 160 0.03 0.47 14.99
CA TYR A 160 -0.64 -0.56 15.79
C TYR A 160 -0.30 -0.47 17.27
N LYS A 161 0.94 -0.14 17.65
CA LYS A 161 1.28 0.08 19.07
C LYS A 161 0.46 1.18 19.72
N LYS A 162 -0.03 2.15 18.95
CA LYS A 162 -0.84 3.27 19.46
C LYS A 162 -2.32 2.91 19.54
N SER A 163 -2.85 2.19 18.56
CA SER A 163 -4.27 1.84 18.52
C SER A 163 -4.61 0.56 19.28
N GLU A 164 -3.76 -0.47 19.16
CA GLU A 164 -4.03 -1.86 19.56
C GLU A 164 -2.77 -2.50 20.18
N PRO A 165 -2.26 -1.97 21.31
CA PRO A 165 -0.98 -2.36 21.88
C PRO A 165 -0.89 -3.85 22.26
N ASP A 166 -2.01 -4.50 22.58
CA ASP A 166 -2.06 -5.90 23.00
C ASP A 166 -2.01 -6.89 21.81
N ASP A 167 -2.27 -6.42 20.59
CA ASP A 167 -2.36 -7.26 19.38
C ASP A 167 -1.18 -7.07 18.42
N VAL A 168 -0.21 -6.21 18.74
CA VAL A 168 0.92 -5.85 17.85
C VAL A 168 1.69 -7.07 17.32
N VAL A 169 1.92 -8.11 18.14
CA VAL A 169 2.67 -9.31 17.70
C VAL A 169 1.81 -10.19 16.78
N ASN A 170 0.49 -10.20 16.97
CA ASN A 170 -0.45 -10.84 16.05
C ASN A 170 -0.46 -10.10 14.69
N GLU A 171 -0.40 -8.77 14.70
CA GLU A 171 -0.25 -7.99 13.47
C GLU A 171 1.09 -8.26 12.77
N MET A 172 2.20 -8.28 13.52
CA MET A 172 3.51 -8.65 12.97
C MET A 172 3.48 -10.04 12.32
N HIS A 173 2.77 -11.00 12.92
CA HIS A 173 2.62 -12.34 12.37
C HIS A 173 1.99 -12.31 10.97
N SER A 174 0.86 -11.63 10.82
CA SER A 174 0.18 -11.54 9.53
C SER A 174 0.97 -10.69 8.52
N ILE A 175 1.40 -9.48 8.91
CA ILE A 175 2.12 -8.52 8.03
C ILE A 175 3.42 -9.10 7.50
N PHE A 176 4.23 -9.76 8.34
CA PHE A 176 5.51 -10.29 7.89
C PHE A 176 5.34 -11.40 6.85
N ALA A 177 4.29 -12.20 6.98
CA ALA A 177 4.01 -13.28 6.05
C ALA A 177 3.55 -12.77 4.67
N THR A 178 2.79 -11.68 4.65
CA THR A 178 2.09 -11.18 3.46
C THR A 178 2.79 -10.00 2.77
N GLU A 179 3.71 -9.32 3.45
CA GLU A 179 4.35 -8.12 2.91
C GLU A 179 5.88 -8.17 2.81
N ILE A 180 6.54 -9.09 3.49
CA ILE A 180 8.02 -9.15 3.51
C ILE A 180 8.53 -10.27 2.61
N ALA A 181 9.30 -9.89 1.59
CA ALA A 181 9.80 -10.84 0.58
C ALA A 181 10.73 -11.91 1.14
N THR A 182 11.61 -11.54 2.06
CA THR A 182 12.62 -12.45 2.64
C THR A 182 12.55 -12.40 4.15
N LEU A 183 12.19 -13.53 4.76
CA LEU A 183 12.23 -13.72 6.20
C LEU A 183 13.38 -14.64 6.63
N PRO A 184 13.77 -14.59 7.90
CA PRO A 184 14.63 -15.60 8.51
C PRO A 184 14.09 -17.03 8.31
N SER A 185 14.99 -18.00 8.21
CA SER A 185 14.67 -19.37 7.80
C SER A 185 13.67 -20.10 8.71
N ASN A 186 13.66 -19.78 10.01
CA ASN A 186 12.67 -20.26 10.98
C ASN A 186 11.26 -19.75 10.66
N LEU A 187 11.10 -18.45 10.37
CA LEU A 187 9.82 -17.86 9.98
C LEU A 187 9.35 -18.39 8.62
N GLU A 188 10.24 -18.49 7.63
CA GLU A 188 9.88 -19.10 6.33
C GLU A 188 9.42 -20.54 6.48
N THR A 189 10.11 -21.33 7.30
CA THR A 189 9.73 -22.72 7.57
C THR A 189 8.37 -22.79 8.26
N TYR A 190 8.12 -21.89 9.21
CA TYR A 190 6.85 -21.80 9.91
C TYR A 190 5.69 -21.44 8.97
N TYR A 191 5.86 -20.45 8.08
CA TYR A 191 4.79 -20.03 7.16
C TYR A 191 4.45 -21.04 6.05
N LYS A 192 5.31 -22.03 5.78
CA LYS A 192 4.98 -23.16 4.89
C LYS A 192 3.79 -24.00 5.37
N ARG A 193 3.41 -23.88 6.64
CA ARG A 193 2.17 -24.48 7.16
C ARG A 193 0.94 -23.88 6.48
N TYR A 194 1.00 -22.62 6.07
CA TYR A 194 -0.15 -21.86 5.60
C TYR A 194 -0.13 -21.58 4.10
N PHE A 195 1.06 -21.46 3.50
CA PHE A 195 1.20 -21.19 2.07
C PHE A 195 2.09 -22.23 1.39
N GLU A 196 1.63 -22.78 0.27
CA GLU A 196 2.46 -23.61 -0.61
C GLU A 196 3.53 -22.77 -1.31
N ASN A 197 3.17 -21.52 -1.68
CA ASN A 197 4.08 -20.55 -2.29
C ASN A 197 3.80 -19.13 -1.79
N ARG A 198 4.34 -18.81 -0.60
CA ARG A 198 4.23 -17.47 0.03
C ARG A 198 4.69 -16.33 -0.89
N ALA A 199 5.67 -16.56 -1.77
CA ALA A 199 6.15 -15.54 -2.69
C ALA A 199 5.06 -15.05 -3.66
N LYS A 200 4.00 -15.83 -3.91
CA LYS A 200 2.86 -15.39 -4.70
C LYS A 200 2.03 -14.31 -3.98
N VAL A 201 1.82 -14.46 -2.67
CA VAL A 201 1.16 -13.43 -1.84
C VAL A 201 2.02 -12.15 -1.82
N ILE A 202 3.33 -12.29 -1.66
CA ILE A 202 4.26 -11.15 -1.72
C ILE A 202 4.22 -10.43 -3.09
N ALA A 203 4.05 -11.18 -4.18
CA ALA A 203 3.97 -10.60 -5.51
C ALA A 203 2.73 -9.68 -5.65
N TYR A 204 1.60 -10.06 -5.06
CA TYR A 204 0.41 -9.19 -5.01
C TYR A 204 0.68 -7.90 -4.23
N THR A 205 1.33 -8.00 -3.06
CA THR A 205 1.75 -6.82 -2.29
C THR A 205 2.64 -5.90 -3.11
N SER A 206 3.65 -6.46 -3.78
CA SER A 206 4.57 -5.70 -4.62
C SER A 206 3.85 -5.02 -5.79
N GLN A 207 2.87 -5.71 -6.39
CA GLN A 207 2.09 -5.21 -7.53
C GLN A 207 1.28 -3.97 -7.16
N TYR A 208 0.39 -4.04 -6.17
CA TYR A 208 -0.45 -2.89 -5.86
C TYR A 208 0.36 -1.76 -5.21
N GLN A 209 1.42 -2.06 -4.44
CA GLN A 209 2.28 -1.02 -3.86
C GLN A 209 3.02 -0.23 -4.95
N ALA A 210 3.43 -0.89 -6.04
CA ALA A 210 4.08 -0.23 -7.16
C ALA A 210 3.18 0.84 -7.81
N GLU A 211 1.85 0.69 -7.78
CA GLU A 211 0.93 1.70 -8.29
C GLU A 211 0.99 3.03 -7.52
N PHE A 212 1.22 2.96 -6.20
CA PHE A 212 1.41 4.15 -5.35
C PHE A 212 2.83 4.69 -5.49
N THR A 213 3.86 3.85 -5.32
CA THR A 213 5.25 4.28 -5.35
C THR A 213 5.62 4.91 -6.69
N THR A 214 5.20 4.32 -7.81
CA THR A 214 5.48 4.88 -9.15
C THR A 214 4.91 6.29 -9.31
N ARG A 215 3.70 6.55 -8.78
CA ARG A 215 3.06 7.87 -8.85
C ARG A 215 3.71 8.89 -7.94
N GLN A 216 4.08 8.50 -6.73
CA GLN A 216 4.81 9.33 -5.79
C GLN A 216 6.19 9.72 -6.34
N ASP A 217 6.88 8.79 -6.98
CA ASP A 217 8.17 9.02 -7.64
C ASP A 217 8.03 9.96 -8.85
N GLN A 218 6.95 9.80 -9.64
CA GLN A 218 6.64 10.69 -10.75
C GLN A 218 6.36 12.12 -10.27
N ILE A 219 5.53 12.28 -9.22
CA ILE A 219 5.26 13.60 -8.62
C ILE A 219 6.55 14.23 -8.11
N THR A 220 7.37 13.48 -7.39
CA THR A 220 8.66 13.96 -6.86
C THR A 220 9.60 14.39 -8.00
N THR A 221 9.62 13.63 -9.09
CA THR A 221 10.39 13.95 -10.30
C THR A 221 9.90 15.25 -10.93
N TYR A 222 8.58 15.41 -11.12
CA TYR A 222 7.98 16.61 -11.67
C TYR A 222 8.21 17.83 -10.77
N ASP A 223 8.11 17.69 -9.45
CA ASP A 223 8.39 18.78 -8.50
C ASP A 223 9.84 19.27 -8.62
N SER A 224 10.79 18.35 -8.77
CA SER A 224 12.20 18.70 -9.01
C SER A 224 12.40 19.45 -10.35
N GLN A 225 11.76 18.97 -11.42
CA GLN A 225 11.84 19.60 -12.74
C GLN A 225 11.18 20.99 -12.76
N LEU A 226 10.01 21.13 -12.16
CA LEU A 226 9.30 22.40 -12.00
C LEU A 226 10.13 23.42 -11.23
N LYS A 227 10.76 23.00 -10.12
CA LYS A 227 11.66 23.86 -9.35
C LYS A 227 12.84 24.36 -10.19
N SER A 228 13.46 23.47 -10.98
CA SER A 228 14.56 23.82 -11.88
C SER A 228 14.12 24.80 -12.98
N LEU A 229 13.02 24.52 -13.66
CA LEU A 229 12.47 25.40 -14.71
C LEU A 229 12.10 26.77 -14.16
N LYS A 230 11.46 26.83 -12.99
CA LYS A 230 11.11 28.10 -12.35
C LYS A 230 12.35 28.95 -12.09
N SER A 231 13.42 28.35 -11.57
CA SER A 231 14.69 29.06 -11.34
C SER A 231 15.31 29.57 -12.64
N GLN A 232 15.21 28.82 -13.74
CA GLN A 232 15.73 29.25 -15.04
C GLN A 232 14.90 30.39 -15.64
N ILE A 233 13.57 30.30 -15.56
CA ILE A 233 12.64 31.35 -16.01
C ILE A 233 12.93 32.65 -15.25
N ASP A 234 13.05 32.60 -13.92
CA ASP A 234 13.33 33.78 -13.09
C ASP A 234 14.66 34.45 -13.45
N ALA A 235 15.71 33.64 -13.70
CA ALA A 235 17.01 34.15 -14.13
C ALA A 235 16.95 34.80 -15.53
N ASN A 236 16.18 34.20 -16.44
CA ASN A 236 16.00 34.72 -17.79
C ASN A 236 15.18 36.01 -17.78
N GLU A 237 14.10 36.10 -16.99
CA GLU A 237 13.30 37.31 -16.83
C GLU A 237 14.15 38.47 -16.26
N ALA A 238 14.99 38.21 -15.27
CA ALA A 238 15.92 39.20 -14.74
C ALA A 238 16.91 39.69 -15.82
N THR A 239 17.43 38.76 -16.64
CA THR A 239 18.36 39.07 -17.74
C THR A 239 17.67 39.85 -18.85
N LEU A 240 16.46 39.47 -19.24
CA LEU A 240 15.64 40.19 -20.22
C LEU A 240 15.35 41.62 -19.75
N LYS A 241 15.00 41.81 -18.46
CA LYS A 241 14.80 43.14 -17.88
C LYS A 241 16.07 44.01 -17.98
N GLN A 242 17.24 43.44 -17.70
CA GLN A 242 18.51 44.15 -17.82
C GLN A 242 18.88 44.48 -19.27
N GLN A 243 18.67 43.54 -20.18
CA GLN A 243 18.89 43.74 -21.63
C GLN A 243 17.96 44.80 -22.18
N ARG A 244 16.69 44.83 -21.74
CA ARG A 244 15.72 45.85 -22.12
C ARG A 244 16.19 47.25 -21.72
N SER A 245 16.60 47.43 -20.45
CA SER A 245 17.15 48.71 -19.97
C SER A 245 18.39 49.16 -20.77
N THR A 246 19.23 48.21 -21.17
CA THR A 246 20.41 48.50 -22.00
C THR A 246 20.02 48.94 -23.42
N LEU A 247 19.06 48.25 -24.04
CA LEU A 247 18.52 48.60 -25.36
C LEU A 247 17.84 49.97 -25.35
N ASP A 248 17.08 50.30 -24.30
CA ASP A 248 16.41 51.59 -24.18
C ASP A 248 17.44 52.74 -24.08
N LYS A 249 18.52 52.58 -23.30
CA LYS A 249 19.62 53.56 -23.23
C LYS A 249 20.33 53.74 -24.57
N LEU A 250 20.65 52.64 -25.27
CA LEU A 250 21.31 52.71 -26.57
C LEU A 250 20.41 53.36 -27.63
N SER A 251 19.10 53.06 -27.60
CA SER A 251 18.10 53.70 -28.46
C SER A 251 18.06 55.21 -28.23
N GLN A 252 18.09 55.68 -26.98
CA GLN A 252 18.14 57.11 -26.65
C GLN A 252 19.41 57.79 -27.17
N GLN A 253 20.57 57.13 -27.06
CA GLN A 253 21.84 57.63 -27.61
C GLN A 253 21.79 57.76 -29.14
N MET A 254 21.25 56.74 -29.82
CA MET A 254 21.04 56.75 -31.26
C MET A 254 20.08 57.86 -31.69
N GLN A 255 18.95 58.04 -30.99
CA GLN A 255 18.01 59.14 -31.26
C GLN A 255 18.67 60.51 -31.08
N SER A 256 19.52 60.67 -30.08
CA SER A 256 20.27 61.91 -29.84
C SER A 256 21.29 62.20 -30.94
N ALA A 257 22.01 61.18 -31.45
CA ALA A 257 22.92 61.33 -32.58
C ALA A 257 22.16 61.74 -33.86
N LYS A 258 21.02 61.09 -34.11
CA LYS A 258 20.13 61.42 -35.24
C LYS A 258 19.62 62.86 -35.15
N ALA A 259 19.20 63.32 -33.98
CA ALA A 259 18.72 64.69 -33.76
C ALA A 259 19.79 65.76 -34.01
N ARG A 260 21.07 65.44 -33.76
CA ARG A 260 22.21 66.32 -34.05
C ARG A 260 22.71 66.25 -35.50
N GLY A 261 22.12 65.40 -36.35
CA GLY A 261 22.59 65.16 -37.71
C GLY A 261 23.89 64.33 -37.81
N ASP A 262 24.35 63.74 -36.70
CA ASP A 262 25.58 62.94 -36.65
C ASP A 262 25.32 61.51 -37.16
N THR A 263 25.31 61.40 -38.49
CA THR A 263 24.99 60.14 -39.19
C THR A 263 26.09 59.09 -38.97
N ALA A 264 27.35 59.51 -38.82
CA ALA A 264 28.47 58.59 -38.59
C ALA A 264 28.36 57.92 -37.21
N ALA A 265 28.08 58.69 -36.16
CA ALA A 265 27.88 58.13 -34.83
C ALA A 265 26.61 57.25 -34.74
N TYR A 266 25.53 57.63 -35.42
CA TYR A 266 24.35 56.77 -35.50
C TYR A 266 24.69 55.42 -36.14
N ASN A 267 25.31 55.44 -37.33
CA ASN A 267 25.61 54.23 -38.09
C ASN A 267 26.61 53.32 -37.37
N SER A 268 27.54 53.86 -36.58
CA SER A 268 28.48 53.05 -35.79
C SER A 268 27.81 52.27 -34.65
N MET A 269 26.68 52.75 -34.11
CA MET A 269 25.92 52.07 -33.05
C MET A 269 24.97 50.98 -33.56
N VAL A 270 24.54 51.06 -34.83
CA VAL A 270 23.54 50.14 -35.43
C VAL A 270 23.93 48.66 -35.28
N PRO A 271 25.17 48.21 -35.59
CA PRO A 271 25.53 46.80 -35.46
C PRO A 271 25.43 46.30 -34.01
N GLY A 272 25.89 47.11 -33.05
CA GLY A 272 25.83 46.77 -31.63
C GLY A 272 24.40 46.73 -31.07
N TYR A 273 23.53 47.63 -31.54
CA TYR A 273 22.11 47.61 -31.20
C TYR A 273 21.44 46.34 -31.74
N ASN A 274 21.63 46.05 -33.03
CA ASN A 274 21.03 44.88 -33.68
C ASN A 274 21.50 43.56 -33.02
N ALA A 275 22.78 43.45 -32.65
CA ALA A 275 23.30 42.29 -31.93
C ALA A 275 22.60 42.08 -30.57
N LYS A 276 22.34 43.16 -29.82
CA LYS A 276 21.63 43.09 -28.53
C LYS A 276 20.16 42.76 -28.70
N VAL A 277 19.49 43.28 -29.74
CA VAL A 277 18.11 42.91 -30.07
C VAL A 277 18.02 41.42 -30.40
N ASN A 278 18.95 40.89 -31.20
CA ASN A 278 18.98 39.47 -31.53
C ASN A 278 19.18 38.61 -30.28
N ALA A 279 20.13 38.95 -29.40
CA ALA A 279 20.34 38.24 -28.15
C ALA A 279 19.10 38.26 -27.22
N PHE A 280 18.42 39.41 -27.13
CA PHE A 280 17.17 39.55 -26.39
C PHE A 280 16.08 38.64 -26.95
N ASN A 281 15.88 38.65 -28.27
CA ASN A 281 14.85 37.83 -28.92
C ASN A 281 15.13 36.33 -28.74
N VAL A 282 16.39 35.90 -28.86
CA VAL A 282 16.78 34.49 -28.61
C VAL A 282 16.45 34.08 -27.18
N LEU A 283 16.80 34.90 -26.18
CA LEU A 283 16.51 34.61 -24.78
C LEU A 283 15.00 34.61 -24.49
N LEU A 284 14.26 35.53 -25.11
CA LEU A 284 12.81 35.61 -24.97
C LEU A 284 12.12 34.34 -25.49
N GLU A 285 12.50 33.86 -26.67
CA GLU A 285 11.94 32.62 -27.23
C GLU A 285 12.32 31.39 -26.41
N ALA A 286 13.56 31.32 -25.89
CA ALA A 286 13.96 30.26 -24.96
C ALA A 286 13.11 30.29 -23.68
N THR A 287 12.84 31.47 -23.13
CA THR A 287 12.04 31.65 -21.91
C THR A 287 10.58 31.26 -22.14
N LYS A 288 10.00 31.64 -23.28
CA LYS A 288 8.64 31.21 -23.67
C LYS A 288 8.56 29.69 -23.78
N SER A 289 9.56 29.05 -24.38
CA SER A 289 9.63 27.58 -24.46
C SER A 289 9.70 26.93 -23.08
N GLN A 290 10.50 27.48 -22.15
CA GLN A 290 10.57 26.99 -20.77
C GLN A 290 9.25 27.19 -20.00
N ILE A 291 8.55 28.31 -20.19
CA ILE A 291 7.22 28.53 -19.61
C ILE A 291 6.22 27.50 -20.14
N ALA A 292 6.25 27.21 -21.44
CA ALA A 292 5.38 26.18 -22.03
C ALA A 292 5.68 24.79 -21.43
N GLN A 293 6.96 24.43 -21.29
CA GLN A 293 7.37 23.18 -20.64
C GLN A 293 6.97 23.12 -19.16
N TYR A 294 7.08 24.25 -18.44
CA TYR A 294 6.65 24.34 -17.05
C TYR A 294 5.15 24.07 -16.92
N ASN A 295 4.32 24.70 -17.76
CA ASN A 295 2.87 24.52 -17.74
C ASN A 295 2.46 23.08 -18.07
N ASP A 296 3.08 22.46 -19.08
CA ASP A 296 2.87 21.04 -19.43
C ASP A 296 3.22 20.09 -18.26
N LEU A 297 4.32 20.37 -17.54
CA LEU A 297 4.69 19.59 -16.36
C LEU A 297 3.71 19.78 -15.19
N VAL A 298 3.17 20.98 -14.99
CA VAL A 298 2.11 21.21 -13.99
C VAL A 298 0.88 20.36 -14.30
N GLU A 299 0.45 20.32 -15.56
CA GLU A 299 -0.70 19.50 -15.98
C GLU A 299 -0.45 18.01 -15.72
N LYS A 300 0.72 17.49 -16.13
CA LYS A 300 1.10 16.09 -15.90
C LYS A 300 1.18 15.74 -14.42
N ARG A 301 1.79 16.60 -13.61
CA ARG A 301 1.88 16.42 -12.15
C ARG A 301 0.50 16.38 -11.50
N ASN A 302 -0.39 17.27 -11.90
CA ASN A 302 -1.76 17.30 -11.37
C ASN A 302 -2.56 16.07 -11.79
N ALA A 303 -2.38 15.57 -13.02
CA ALA A 303 -3.02 14.34 -13.46
C ALA A 303 -2.58 13.14 -12.60
N VAL A 304 -1.27 12.97 -12.36
CA VAL A 304 -0.75 11.89 -11.50
C VAL A 304 -1.27 12.01 -10.06
N ALA A 305 -1.35 13.23 -9.51
CA ALA A 305 -1.89 13.45 -8.18
C ALA A 305 -3.38 13.08 -8.08
N VAL A 306 -4.17 13.32 -9.13
CA VAL A 306 -5.57 12.89 -9.19
C VAL A 306 -5.67 11.36 -9.25
N GLU A 307 -4.79 10.69 -10.00
CA GLU A 307 -4.76 9.23 -10.03
C GLU A 307 -4.42 8.63 -8.67
N GLU A 308 -3.46 9.19 -7.93
CA GLU A 308 -3.12 8.75 -6.57
C GLU A 308 -4.31 8.90 -5.62
N GLN A 309 -5.03 10.04 -5.70
CA GLN A 309 -6.26 10.25 -4.92
C GLN A 309 -7.36 9.23 -5.27
N GLN A 310 -7.49 8.85 -6.55
CA GLN A 310 -8.43 7.81 -6.97
C GLN A 310 -8.07 6.45 -6.38
N LEU A 311 -6.78 6.08 -6.37
CA LEU A 311 -6.32 4.82 -5.77
C LEU A 311 -6.59 4.79 -4.25
N VAL A 312 -6.27 5.87 -3.54
CA VAL A 312 -6.59 5.98 -2.10
C VAL A 312 -8.09 5.87 -1.86
N LYS A 313 -8.91 6.51 -2.71
CA LYS A 313 -10.37 6.42 -2.62
C LYS A 313 -10.88 5.00 -2.87
N ALA A 314 -10.30 4.28 -3.82
CA ALA A 314 -10.67 2.90 -4.12
C ALA A 314 -10.36 1.93 -2.95
N LEU A 315 -9.46 2.32 -2.04
CA LEU A 315 -9.18 1.61 -0.79
C LEU A 315 -10.00 2.09 0.41
N SER A 316 -10.93 3.03 0.23
CA SER A 316 -11.67 3.64 1.34
C SER A 316 -13.11 3.15 1.43
N SER A 317 -13.41 2.43 2.52
CA SER A 317 -14.78 2.02 2.84
C SER A 317 -15.71 3.19 3.24
N ASP A 318 -15.16 4.37 3.53
CA ASP A 318 -15.93 5.56 3.93
C ASP A 318 -16.67 6.22 2.77
N THR A 319 -16.26 5.97 1.52
CA THR A 319 -16.81 6.71 0.36
C THR A 319 -18.18 6.26 -0.13
N ASP A 320 -18.73 5.18 0.43
CA ASP A 320 -20.12 4.76 0.19
C ASP A 320 -21.14 5.55 1.03
N THR A 321 -20.71 6.52 1.86
CA THR A 321 -21.61 7.37 2.66
C THR A 321 -22.05 8.67 2.01
N VAL A 322 -21.57 9.00 0.80
CA VAL A 322 -21.95 10.24 0.11
C VAL A 322 -22.79 9.93 -1.13
N THR A 323 -24.06 9.54 -0.95
CA THR A 323 -25.20 9.96 -1.79
C THR A 323 -26.53 9.60 -1.11
N THR A 324 -26.99 10.42 -0.16
CA THR A 324 -28.42 10.73 0.02
C THR A 324 -28.55 11.83 1.07
N GLN A 325 -28.54 13.08 0.61
CA GLN A 325 -29.40 14.17 1.09
C GLN A 325 -29.27 15.37 0.15
#